data_AF-A0A0M6ZAN4-F1
#
_entry.id   AF-A0A0M6ZAN4-F1
#
_cell.length_a   1.000
_cell.length_b   1.000
_cell.length_c   1.000
_cell.angle_alpha   90.00
_cell.angle_beta   90.00
_cell.angle_gamma   90.00
#
_symmetry.space_group_name_H-M   'P 1'
#
loop_
_entity.id
_entity.type
_entity.pdbx_description
1 polymer ?
#
loop_
_entity_poly.entity_id
_entity_poly.type
_entity_poly.pdbx_seq_one_letter_code
_entity_poly.pdbx_strand_id
1 'polypeptide(L)' 'MLTIALERRVLVLKIAGLGSRRGPFEEARKLYEDLSPPLPPKKESPPPPPGQREAGAGRPTKRDRRKMDAFRSES' A
#
# COMPACT_ATOMS: atom_id res chain seq x y z
N MET A 1 -16.37 -25.73 -8.09
CA MET A 1 -15.43 -24.59 -8.18
C MET A 1 -16.04 -23.42 -7.42
N LEU A 2 -15.25 -22.63 -6.69
CA LEU A 2 -15.75 -21.52 -5.88
C LEU A 2 -15.16 -20.20 -6.37
N THR A 3 -16.03 -19.26 -6.72
CA THR A 3 -15.64 -17.91 -7.17
C THR A 3 -16.09 -16.91 -6.11
N ILE A 4 -15.15 -16.13 -5.57
CA ILE A 4 -15.42 -15.11 -4.55
C ILE A 4 -15.03 -13.75 -5.13
N ALA A 5 -16.01 -12.85 -5.24
CA ALA A 5 -15.77 -11.47 -5.62
C ALA A 5 -15.48 -10.63 -4.36
N LEU A 6 -14.27 -10.08 -4.27
CA LEU A 6 -13.90 -9.07 -3.28
C LEU A 6 -13.81 -7.71 -3.98
N GLU A 7 -13.89 -6.61 -3.22
CA GLU A 7 -13.89 -5.24 -3.75
C GLU A 7 -12.73 -4.97 -4.74
N ARG A 8 -11.55 -5.55 -4.50
CA ARG A 8 -10.32 -5.28 -5.27
C ARG A 8 -9.79 -6.47 -6.07
N ARG A 9 -10.37 -7.66 -5.93
CA ARG A 9 -9.89 -8.88 -6.62
C ARG A 9 -10.97 -9.95 -6.67
N VAL A 10 -10.84 -10.84 -7.65
CA VAL A 10 -11.63 -12.07 -7.73
C VAL A 10 -10.75 -13.25 -7.31
N LEU A 11 -11.26 -14.09 -6.42
CA LEU A 11 -10.64 -15.37 -6.05
C LEU A 11 -11.34 -16.49 -6.81
N VAL A 12 -10.55 -17.36 -7.42
CA VAL A 12 -11.03 -18.54 -8.12
C VAL A 12 -10.39 -19.74 -7.44
N LEU A 13 -11.16 -20.46 -6.64
CA LEU A 13 -10.66 -21.55 -5.79
C LEU A 13 -11.23 -22.89 -6.28
N LYS A 14 -10.34 -23.85 -6.50
CA LYS A 14 -10.72 -25.23 -6.73
C LYS A 14 -10.75 -25.95 -5.38
N ILE A 15 -11.92 -26.46 -5.00
CA ILE A 15 -12.10 -27.16 -3.73
C ILE A 15 -11.48 -28.55 -3.86
N ALA A 16 -10.51 -28.87 -3.00
CA ALA A 16 -9.86 -30.17 -2.91
C ALA A 16 -10.54 -31.08 -1.85
N GLY A 17 -11.21 -30.49 -0.86
CA GLY A 17 -11.95 -31.23 0.16
C GLY A 17 -12.85 -30.33 1.02
N LEU A 18 -13.68 -30.95 1.86
CA LEU A 18 -14.55 -30.25 2.80
C LEU A 18 -13.95 -30.34 4.21
N GLY A 19 -13.96 -29.22 4.94
CA GLY A 19 -13.56 -29.20 6.35
C GLY A 19 -14.75 -29.49 7.26
N SER A 20 -14.56 -30.31 8.29
CA SER A 20 -15.60 -30.60 9.28
C SER A 20 -15.84 -29.47 10.27
N ARG A 21 -14.84 -28.59 10.45
CA ARG A 21 -14.91 -27.41 11.32
C ARG A 21 -14.02 -26.30 10.79
N ARG A 22 -14.21 -25.09 11.31
CA ARG A 22 -13.26 -23.99 11.12
C ARG A 22 -11.98 -24.28 11.92
N GLY A 23 -10.84 -24.24 11.25
CA GLY A 23 -9.53 -24.56 11.81
C GLY A 23 -8.45 -23.53 11.47
N PRO A 24 -7.19 -23.79 11.89
CA PRO A 24 -6.04 -22.96 11.57
C PRO A 24 -5.76 -22.88 10.06
N PHE A 25 -4.99 -21.87 9.66
CA PHE A 25 -4.62 -21.62 8.26
C PHE A 25 -3.95 -22.83 7.59
N GLU A 26 -2.99 -23.47 8.27
CA GLU A 26 -2.22 -24.60 7.71
C GLU A 26 -3.07 -25.81 7.35
N GLU A 27 -4.14 -26.07 8.11
CA GLU A 27 -5.10 -27.13 7.81
C GLU A 27 -6.05 -26.71 6.69
N ALA A 28 -6.60 -25.50 6.76
CA ALA A 28 -7.56 -24.98 5.80
C ALA A 28 -6.97 -24.80 4.39
N ARG A 29 -5.70 -24.40 4.29
CA ARG A 29 -4.99 -24.21 3.01
C ARG A 29 -4.93 -25.50 2.17
N LYS A 30 -4.94 -26.67 2.81
CA LYS A 30 -4.91 -27.97 2.11
C LYS A 30 -6.25 -28.33 1.47
N LEU A 31 -7.34 -27.65 1.82
CA LEU A 31 -8.69 -27.94 1.34
C LEU A 31 -9.02 -27.28 0.00
N TYR A 32 -8.15 -26.41 -0.52
CA TYR A 32 -8.36 -25.75 -1.80
C TYR A 32 -7.04 -25.44 -2.52
N GLU A 33 -7.16 -25.24 -3.83
CA GLU A 33 -6.10 -24.79 -4.73
C GLU A 33 -6.50 -23.40 -5.27
N ASP A 34 -5.59 -22.42 -5.19
CA ASP A 34 -5.82 -21.05 -5.66
C ASP A 34 -5.45 -20.94 -7.15
N LEU A 35 -6.46 -20.69 -7.97
CA LEU A 35 -6.35 -20.48 -9.42
C LEU A 35 -6.72 -19.03 -9.78
N SER A 36 -6.64 -18.10 -8.82
CA SER A 36 -6.99 -16.70 -9.06
C SER A 36 -6.05 -16.05 -10.08
N PRO A 37 -6.60 -15.21 -10.97
CA PRO A 37 -5.77 -14.46 -11.90
C PRO A 37 -4.85 -13.50 -11.13
N PRO A 38 -3.66 -13.18 -11.67
CA PRO A 38 -2.77 -12.21 -11.06
C PRO A 38 -3.49 -10.87 -10.88
N LEU A 39 -3.23 -10.19 -9.76
CA LEU A 39 -3.82 -8.89 -9.52
C LEU A 39 -3.41 -7.93 -10.65
N PRO A 40 -4.33 -7.07 -11.13
CA PRO A 40 -3.95 -6.03 -12.08
C PRO A 40 -2.82 -5.19 -11.47
N PRO A 41 -1.81 -4.79 -12.27
CA PRO A 41 -0.74 -3.96 -11.76
C PRO A 41 -1.34 -2.70 -11.14
N LYS A 42 -0.91 -2.36 -9.92
CA LYS A 42 -1.26 -1.06 -9.33
C LYS A 42 -0.77 0.01 -10.29
N LYS A 43 -1.70 0.78 -10.86
CA LYS A 43 -1.38 1.91 -11.75
C LYS A 43 -0.68 3.04 -11.01
N GLU A 44 -0.72 3.03 -9.69
CA GLU A 44 -0.10 4.04 -8.85
C GLU A 44 1.34 3.67 -8.55
N SER A 45 2.26 4.57 -8.88
CA SER A 45 3.61 4.57 -8.34
C SER A 45 3.54 4.50 -6.81
N PRO A 46 4.45 3.78 -6.13
CA PRO A 46 4.53 3.80 -4.68
C PRO A 46 4.50 5.25 -4.19
N PRO A 47 3.75 5.57 -3.11
CA PRO A 47 3.84 6.90 -2.53
C PRO A 47 5.30 7.18 -2.18
N PRO A 48 5.76 8.44 -2.31
CA PRO A 48 7.12 8.78 -1.96
C PRO A 48 7.42 8.35 -0.52
N PRO A 49 8.66 7.90 -0.23
CA PRO A 49 9.05 7.51 1.12
C PRO A 49 8.68 8.59 2.14
N PRO A 50 8.20 8.18 3.34
CA PRO A 50 7.83 9.13 4.37
C PRO A 50 9.02 10.03 4.70
N GLY A 51 8.80 11.34 4.64
CA GLY A 51 9.84 12.35 4.90
C GLY A 51 10.57 12.85 3.67
N GLN A 52 10.29 12.34 2.46
CA GLN A 52 10.77 12.98 1.23
C GLN A 52 10.08 14.33 1.07
N ARG A 53 10.88 15.40 1.03
CA ARG A 53 10.44 16.77 0.78
C ARG A 53 11.36 17.35 -0.28
N GLU A 54 10.85 18.31 -1.06
CA GLU A 54 11.70 19.04 -2.00
C GLU A 54 12.86 19.74 -1.28
N ALA A 55 13.99 19.92 -1.97
CA ALA A 55 15.12 20.63 -1.39
C ALA A 55 14.71 22.07 -1.04
N GLY A 56 14.71 22.40 0.26
CA GLY A 56 14.22 23.68 0.77
C GLY A 56 12.80 23.65 1.34
N ALA A 57 12.05 22.56 1.17
CA ALA A 57 10.75 22.35 1.81
C ALA A 57 10.95 21.95 3.29
N GLY A 58 10.95 22.95 4.17
CA GLY A 58 11.07 22.75 5.61
C GLY A 58 11.82 23.89 6.29
N ARG A 59 12.89 23.55 7.00
CA ARG A 59 13.71 24.54 7.72
C ARG A 59 14.31 25.53 6.70
N PRO A 60 14.08 26.85 6.86
CA PRO A 60 14.64 27.86 5.97
C PRO A 60 16.16 27.70 5.84
N THR A 61 16.69 27.85 4.63
CA THR A 61 18.15 27.86 4.44
C THR A 61 18.75 29.10 5.08
N LYS A 62 20.09 29.14 5.24
CA LYS A 62 20.79 30.34 5.73
C LYS A 62 20.50 31.58 4.86
N ARG A 63 20.29 31.38 3.55
CA ARG A 63 19.92 32.45 2.61
C ARG A 63 18.50 32.95 2.90
N ASP A 64 17.55 32.03 3.07
CA ASP A 64 16.15 32.38 3.33
C ASP A 64 15.99 33.08 4.69
N ARG A 65 16.70 32.59 5.72
CA ARG A 65 16.74 33.25 7.03
C ARG A 65 17.24 34.70 6.93
N ARG A 66 18.35 34.94 6.21
CA ARG A 66 18.89 36.29 6.01
C ARG A 66 17.92 37.22 5.27
N LYS A 67 17.17 36.71 4.29
CA LYS A 67 16.15 37.50 3.59
C LYS A 67 14.99 37.88 4.51
N MET A 68 14.53 36.94 5.36
CA MET A 68 13.49 37.23 6.36
C MET A 68 13.97 38.23 7.41
N ASP A 69 15.22 38.11 7.86
CA ASP A 69 15.83 39.04 8.82
C ASP A 69 15.94 40.45 8.22
N ALA A 70 16.40 40.58 6.97
CA ALA A 70 16.50 41.85 6.26
C ALA A 70 15.13 42.53 6.06
N PHE A 71 14.11 41.76 5.67
CA PHE A 71 12.75 42.27 5.51
C PHE A 71 12.16 42.80 6.84
N ARG A 72 12.47 42.14 7.97
CA ARG A 72 12.03 42.58 9.30
C ARG A 72 12.76 43.81 9.81
N SER A 73 13.98 44.08 9.35
CA SER A 73 14.75 45.26 9.74
C SER A 73 14.42 46.52 8.93
N GLU A 74 13.75 46.37 7.79
CA GLU A 74 13.32 47.49 6.94
C GLU A 74 11.90 48.00 7.27
N SER A 75 11.23 47.40 8.26
CA SER A 75 9.90 47.81 8.77
C SER A 75 9.98 48.52 10.12
#